data_AF-A0A8D8ZTA1-F1
#
_entry.id   AF-A0A8D8ZTA1-F1
#
_cell.length_a   1.000
_cell.length_b   1.000
_cell.length_c   1.000
_cell.angle_alpha   90.00
_cell.angle_beta   90.00
_cell.angle_gamma   90.00
#
_symmetry.space_group_name_H-M   'P 1'
#
loop_
_entity.id
_entity.type
_entity.pdbx_description
1 polymer ?
#
loop_
_entity_poly.entity_id
_entity_poly.type
_entity_poly.pdbx_seq_one_letter_code
_entity_poly.pdbx_strand_id
1 'polypeptide(L)'
;MQSPDDRMENLKMTIHENPIQVAIVPTRPSGARSIILTRQNSTVRERYLFLAVATLLVSFVGLLLIVAFSKSNASCGLSLSPYDVSKQTNEHVCLTAACVKTAHSLLSGMDATADPCNDFFQYACGTWNRVHQIPEDKSSINTFEVLADQVQSILRNLLEEPITKKEIPPIRKAKLFYKSCMDTDQIKRIGDFPVRILLDQFGGWPVTKKNWEPPNMSIEVLLGKIKGDFNEGVLSDQWVGPDDKNSSMNILQVRQN
;
A
#
# COMPACT_ATOMS: atom_id res chain seq x y z
N MET A 1 45.67 -17.58 30.09
CA MET A 1 44.73 -16.61 30.67
C MET A 1 44.43 -15.60 29.58
N GLN A 2 43.28 -15.52 28.92
CA GLN A 2 41.93 -16.02 29.15
C GLN A 2 41.28 -16.19 27.76
N SER A 3 40.43 -17.22 27.59
CA SER A 3 39.65 -17.51 26.37
C SER A 3 38.60 -16.42 26.08
N PRO A 4 38.27 -16.09 24.82
CA PRO A 4 37.08 -15.32 24.47
C PRO A 4 35.94 -16.27 24.12
N ASP A 5 35.40 -16.95 25.13
CA ASP A 5 34.13 -17.67 25.07
C ASP A 5 33.30 -17.15 26.24
N ASP A 6 32.53 -16.09 26.00
CA ASP A 6 31.43 -15.59 26.84
C ASP A 6 30.95 -14.25 26.29
N ARG A 7 30.03 -14.31 25.31
CA ARG A 7 29.01 -13.26 25.08
C ARG A 7 27.95 -13.79 24.13
N MET A 8 27.30 -14.87 24.51
CA MET A 8 26.08 -15.30 23.84
C MET A 8 25.14 -16.05 24.77
N GLU A 9 24.78 -15.42 25.89
CA GLU A 9 23.54 -15.75 26.59
C GLU A 9 22.81 -14.46 26.94
N ASN A 10 21.53 -14.43 26.57
CA ASN A 10 20.45 -13.53 27.00
C ASN A 10 19.78 -12.73 25.87
N LEU A 11 19.13 -13.45 24.96
CA LEU A 11 17.89 -12.98 24.34
C LEU A 11 16.85 -14.11 24.40
N LYS A 12 16.24 -14.31 25.57
CA LYS A 12 14.98 -15.06 25.66
C LYS A 12 13.84 -14.10 25.34
N MET A 13 13.19 -14.37 24.22
CA MET A 13 11.96 -13.74 23.77
C MET A 13 10.81 -14.24 24.66
N THR A 14 10.37 -13.43 25.61
CA THR A 14 9.27 -13.78 26.51
C THR A 14 7.97 -13.22 25.93
N ILE A 15 7.10 -14.12 25.46
CA ILE A 15 5.73 -13.83 25.06
C ILE A 15 4.94 -13.44 26.33
N HIS A 16 4.40 -12.23 26.36
CA HIS A 16 3.50 -11.79 27.44
C HIS A 16 2.08 -12.28 27.14
N GLU A 17 1.75 -13.49 27.57
CA GLU A 17 0.37 -13.90 27.82
C GLU A 17 -0.03 -13.44 29.24
N ASN A 18 -1.12 -12.69 29.36
CA ASN A 18 -1.67 -12.27 30.64
C ASN A 18 -2.90 -13.16 30.98
N PRO A 19 -2.77 -14.16 31.85
CA PRO A 19 -3.92 -14.82 32.46
C PRO A 19 -4.45 -13.99 33.63
N ILE A 20 -5.76 -13.78 33.64
CA ILE A 20 -6.52 -13.17 34.73
C ILE A 20 -6.37 -14.03 35.98
N GLN A 21 -5.72 -13.53 37.03
CA GLN A 21 -5.72 -14.15 38.35
C GLN A 21 -6.78 -13.54 39.25
N VAL A 22 -7.70 -14.41 39.67
CA VAL A 22 -8.72 -14.22 40.69
C VAL A 22 -8.05 -14.20 42.06
N ALA A 23 -8.24 -13.13 42.83
CA ALA A 23 -7.80 -13.06 44.21
C ALA A 23 -8.91 -13.59 45.15
N ILE A 24 -8.57 -14.65 45.88
CA ILE A 24 -9.34 -15.23 46.98
C ILE A 24 -8.85 -14.57 48.28
N VAL A 25 -9.77 -14.10 49.14
CA VAL A 25 -9.50 -13.62 50.52
C VAL A 25 -10.17 -14.59 51.50
N PRO A 26 -9.54 -14.94 52.65
CA PRO A 26 -9.80 -16.19 53.35
C PRO A 26 -10.96 -16.14 54.36
N THR A 27 -11.47 -17.35 54.63
CA THR A 27 -12.59 -17.74 55.49
C THR A 27 -12.30 -17.68 57.00
N ARG A 28 -13.32 -17.40 57.81
CA ARG A 28 -13.46 -17.96 59.18
C ARG A 28 -14.87 -18.55 59.38
N PRO A 29 -15.01 -19.63 60.16
CA PRO A 29 -16.08 -20.61 60.02
C PRO A 29 -17.22 -20.37 61.01
N SER A 30 -18.44 -20.82 60.70
CA SER A 30 -19.35 -21.36 61.72
C SER A 30 -20.50 -22.18 61.11
N GLY A 31 -20.58 -23.45 61.52
CA GLY A 31 -21.82 -24.16 61.86
C GLY A 31 -22.96 -24.19 60.83
N ALA A 32 -23.11 -25.34 60.16
CA ALA A 32 -24.36 -25.72 59.53
C ALA A 32 -25.49 -25.81 60.57
N ARG A 33 -26.53 -24.99 60.42
CA ARG A 33 -27.87 -25.24 60.94
C ARG A 33 -28.84 -25.20 59.76
N SER A 34 -29.48 -26.33 59.50
CA SER A 34 -30.57 -26.48 58.55
C SER A 34 -31.73 -25.55 58.93
N ILE A 35 -32.08 -24.62 58.03
CA ILE A 35 -33.33 -23.86 58.10
C ILE A 35 -34.13 -24.15 56.83
N ILE A 36 -35.29 -24.72 57.05
CA ILE A 36 -36.31 -25.14 56.10
C ILE A 36 -36.72 -23.94 55.23
N LEU A 37 -36.73 -24.09 53.91
CA LEU A 37 -37.29 -23.11 52.97
C LEU A 37 -38.80 -22.99 53.20
N THR A 38 -39.20 -22.02 54.02
CA THR A 38 -40.59 -21.57 54.08
C THR A 38 -40.84 -20.52 53.01
N ARG A 39 -41.71 -20.85 52.05
CA ARG A 39 -42.29 -19.95 51.05
C ARG A 39 -42.85 -18.69 51.71
N GLN A 40 -42.14 -17.58 51.64
CA GLN A 40 -42.61 -16.30 52.15
C GLN A 40 -43.40 -15.58 51.05
N ASN A 41 -44.69 -15.39 51.29
CA ASN A 41 -45.59 -14.63 50.42
C ASN A 41 -45.13 -13.16 50.40
N SER A 42 -44.49 -12.73 49.30
CA SER A 42 -44.11 -11.33 49.05
C SER A 42 -45.32 -10.43 49.21
N THR A 43 -45.23 -9.42 50.08
CA THR A 43 -46.32 -8.46 50.27
C THR A 43 -46.53 -7.66 48.98
N VAL A 44 -47.79 -7.36 48.66
CA VAL A 44 -48.21 -6.71 47.40
C VAL A 44 -47.39 -5.45 47.06
N ARG A 45 -46.91 -4.73 48.08
CA ARG A 45 -46.08 -3.53 47.96
C ARG A 45 -44.70 -3.79 47.32
N GLU A 46 -44.07 -4.92 47.62
CA GLU A 46 -42.78 -5.28 47.01
C GLU A 46 -42.95 -5.64 45.54
N ARG A 47 -44.05 -6.31 45.17
CA ARG A 47 -44.35 -6.61 43.76
C ARG A 47 -44.55 -5.35 42.93
N TYR A 48 -45.24 -4.34 43.47
CA TYR A 48 -45.36 -3.04 42.80
C TYR A 48 -44.02 -2.31 42.69
N LEU A 49 -43.15 -2.43 43.70
CA LEU A 49 -41.81 -1.84 43.65
C LEU A 49 -40.95 -2.50 42.56
N PHE A 50 -40.96 -3.83 42.45
CA PHE A 50 -40.24 -4.55 41.40
C PHE A 50 -40.78 -4.23 40.00
N LEU A 51 -42.11 -4.14 39.83
CA LEU A 51 -42.73 -3.75 38.56
C LEU A 51 -42.35 -2.31 38.19
N ALA A 52 -42.38 -1.38 39.14
CA ALA A 52 -41.99 0.01 38.91
C ALA A 52 -40.51 0.13 38.49
N VAL A 53 -39.60 -0.56 39.18
CA VAL A 53 -38.17 -0.58 38.84
C VAL A 53 -37.95 -1.24 37.46
N ALA A 54 -38.64 -2.33 37.16
CA ALA A 54 -38.55 -2.97 35.85
C ALA A 54 -39.03 -2.03 34.73
N THR A 55 -40.14 -1.33 34.92
CA THR A 55 -40.63 -0.34 33.92
C THR A 55 -39.66 0.82 33.73
N LEU A 56 -39.04 1.30 34.81
CA LEU A 56 -38.04 2.37 34.73
C LEU A 56 -36.79 1.91 33.97
N LEU A 57 -36.29 0.69 34.24
CA LEU A 57 -35.14 0.13 33.53
C LEU A 57 -35.43 -0.08 32.04
N VAL A 58 -36.61 -0.60 31.69
CA VAL A 58 -37.01 -0.77 30.28
C VAL A 58 -37.11 0.58 29.58
N SER A 59 -37.69 1.59 30.24
CA SER A 59 -37.76 2.94 29.67
C SER A 59 -36.37 3.57 29.48
N PHE A 60 -35.45 3.35 30.43
CA PHE A 60 -34.09 3.85 30.37
C PHE A 60 -33.28 3.18 29.25
N VAL A 61 -33.39 1.85 29.11
CA VAL A 61 -32.76 1.10 28.00
C VAL A 61 -33.35 1.52 26.66
N GLY A 62 -34.66 1.72 26.57
CA GLY A 62 -35.31 2.25 25.37
C GLY A 62 -34.80 3.64 24.99
N LEU A 63 -34.62 4.53 25.98
CA LEU A 63 -34.09 5.87 25.76
C LEU A 63 -32.61 5.84 25.33
N LEU A 64 -31.80 4.95 25.91
CA LEU A 64 -30.42 4.73 25.49
C LEU A 64 -30.31 4.20 24.06
N LEU A 65 -31.20 3.28 23.65
CA LEU A 65 -31.24 2.79 22.27
C LEU A 65 -31.68 3.89 21.30
N ILE A 66 -32.67 4.71 21.64
CA ILE A 66 -33.08 5.86 20.81
C ILE A 66 -31.93 6.87 20.66
N VAL A 67 -31.17 7.13 21.73
CA VAL A 67 -29.98 7.99 21.69
C VAL A 67 -28.83 7.36 20.90
N ALA A 68 -28.68 6.04 20.93
CA ALA A 68 -27.67 5.35 20.12
C ALA A 68 -28.02 5.40 18.62
N PHE A 69 -29.29 5.16 18.25
CA PHE A 69 -29.76 5.26 16.87
C PHE A 69 -29.73 6.69 16.33
N SER A 70 -29.98 7.71 17.16
CA SER A 70 -29.83 9.12 16.73
C SER A 70 -28.36 9.52 16.55
N LYS A 71 -27.41 8.83 17.19
CA LYS A 71 -25.97 9.01 16.97
C LYS A 71 -25.39 8.21 15.79
N SER A 72 -26.14 7.24 15.23
CA SER A 72 -25.73 6.54 13.99
C SER A 72 -25.90 7.40 12.75
N ASN A 73 -26.70 8.48 12.83
CA ASN A 73 -26.70 9.57 11.85
C ASN A 73 -25.77 10.70 12.32
N ALA A 74 -24.59 10.36 12.84
CA ALA A 74 -23.50 11.32 12.96
C ALA A 74 -23.06 11.70 11.55
N SER A 75 -23.83 12.62 10.95
CA SER A 75 -23.40 13.52 9.90
C SER A 75 -21.98 13.93 10.22
N CYS A 76 -21.06 13.69 9.29
CA CYS A 76 -19.71 14.20 9.34
C CYS A 76 -19.84 15.74 9.34
N GLY A 77 -19.94 16.31 10.54
CA GLY A 77 -20.13 17.74 10.77
C GLY A 77 -18.83 18.48 10.54
N LEU A 78 -18.33 18.48 9.30
CA LEU A 78 -17.78 19.71 8.78
C LEU A 78 -18.97 20.65 8.66
N SER A 79 -19.05 21.62 9.56
CA SER A 79 -19.95 22.77 9.44
C SER A 79 -19.56 23.55 8.18
N LEU A 80 -19.85 23.01 7.00
CA LEU A 80 -20.11 23.82 5.83
C LEU A 80 -21.51 24.36 6.06
N SER A 81 -21.55 25.65 6.43
CA SER A 81 -22.75 26.47 6.27
C SER A 81 -23.40 26.11 4.92
N PRO A 82 -24.74 26.07 4.82
CA PRO A 82 -25.38 26.06 3.51
C PRO A 82 -24.82 27.28 2.77
N TYR A 83 -23.92 27.05 1.81
CA TYR A 83 -23.44 28.10 0.95
C TYR A 83 -24.61 28.37 0.02
N ASP A 84 -25.39 29.40 0.37
CA ASP A 84 -26.50 29.90 -0.42
C ASP A 84 -25.94 30.37 -1.76
N VAL A 85 -26.03 29.50 -2.77
CA VAL A 85 -25.57 29.74 -4.16
C VAL A 85 -26.32 30.92 -4.80
N SER A 86 -27.40 31.41 -4.19
CA SER A 86 -28.27 32.40 -4.81
C SER A 86 -27.88 33.87 -4.58
N LYS A 87 -26.87 34.15 -3.73
CA LYS A 87 -26.59 35.54 -3.32
C LYS A 87 -25.11 35.92 -3.21
N GLN A 88 -24.25 35.38 -4.07
CA GLN A 88 -22.88 35.88 -4.23
C GLN A 88 -22.76 36.60 -5.57
N THR A 89 -22.60 37.91 -5.52
CA THR A 89 -22.16 38.69 -6.67
C THR A 89 -20.87 38.07 -7.23
N ASN A 90 -20.83 37.90 -8.56
CA ASN A 90 -19.75 37.28 -9.34
C ASN A 90 -18.43 38.06 -9.28
N GLU A 91 -17.85 38.25 -8.09
CA GLU A 91 -16.60 38.98 -7.89
C GLU A 91 -15.47 38.10 -7.31
N HIS A 92 -15.81 36.93 -6.72
CA HIS A 92 -14.84 36.01 -6.12
C HIS A 92 -14.59 34.71 -6.91
N VAL A 93 -15.22 34.53 -8.09
CA VAL A 93 -15.03 33.33 -8.91
C VAL A 93 -13.89 33.55 -9.88
N CYS A 94 -12.88 32.66 -9.86
CA CYS A 94 -11.77 32.73 -10.80
C CYS A 94 -12.22 32.30 -12.20
N LEU A 95 -12.21 33.22 -13.16
CA LEU A 95 -12.56 32.98 -14.56
C LEU A 95 -11.35 32.95 -15.50
N THR A 96 -10.14 32.80 -14.96
CA THR A 96 -8.95 32.61 -15.81
C THR A 96 -9.05 31.28 -16.56
N ALA A 97 -8.44 31.20 -17.74
CA ALA A 97 -8.45 29.97 -18.54
C ALA A 97 -7.92 28.75 -17.76
N ALA A 98 -6.92 28.96 -16.89
CA ALA A 98 -6.40 27.92 -16.00
C ALA A 98 -7.47 27.44 -15.01
N CYS A 99 -8.17 28.37 -14.34
CA CYS A 99 -9.23 28.02 -13.39
C CYS A 99 -10.37 27.25 -14.05
N VAL A 100 -10.83 27.70 -15.22
CA VAL A 100 -11.90 27.03 -15.97
C VAL A 100 -11.48 25.61 -16.38
N LYS A 101 -10.25 25.44 -16.89
CA LYS A 101 -9.73 24.13 -17.29
C LYS A 101 -9.59 23.17 -16.10
N THR A 102 -9.07 23.67 -14.97
CA THR A 102 -8.93 22.86 -13.75
C THR A 102 -10.29 22.48 -13.17
N ALA A 103 -11.22 23.43 -13.07
CA ALA A 103 -12.58 23.16 -12.59
C ALA A 103 -13.28 22.11 -13.47
N HIS A 104 -13.17 22.22 -14.79
CA HIS A 104 -13.69 21.22 -15.71
C HIS A 104 -13.07 19.83 -15.46
N SER A 105 -11.74 19.75 -15.32
CA SER A 105 -11.06 18.48 -15.06
C SER A 105 -11.54 17.82 -13.77
N LEU A 106 -11.72 18.59 -12.70
CA LEU A 106 -12.24 18.08 -11.43
C LEU A 106 -13.67 17.55 -11.59
N LEU A 107 -14.56 18.39 -12.13
CA LEU A 107 -15.97 18.04 -12.31
C LEU A 107 -16.17 16.83 -13.25
N SER A 108 -15.29 16.65 -14.23
CA SER A 108 -15.36 15.51 -15.16
C SER A 108 -15.04 14.16 -14.50
N GLY A 109 -14.29 14.16 -13.40
CA GLY A 109 -13.94 12.93 -12.68
C GLY A 109 -14.94 12.57 -11.57
N MET A 110 -15.64 13.58 -11.04
CA MET A 110 -16.54 13.46 -9.90
C MET A 110 -17.86 12.75 -10.26
N ASP A 111 -18.39 12.01 -9.28
CA ASP A 111 -19.74 11.47 -9.28
C ASP A 111 -20.55 12.15 -8.18
N ALA A 112 -21.25 13.22 -8.55
CA ALA A 112 -22.05 14.01 -7.60
C ALA A 112 -23.29 13.27 -7.06
N THR A 113 -23.56 12.04 -7.52
CA THR A 113 -24.66 11.21 -7.00
C THR A 113 -24.26 10.42 -5.75
N ALA A 114 -22.96 10.26 -5.50
CA ALA A 114 -22.45 9.60 -4.31
C ALA A 114 -22.36 10.58 -3.13
N ASP A 115 -22.66 10.09 -1.92
CA ASP A 115 -22.51 10.87 -0.69
C ASP A 115 -21.02 10.94 -0.29
N PRO A 116 -20.38 12.12 -0.31
CA PRO A 116 -18.97 12.27 0.05
C PRO A 116 -18.66 11.90 1.50
N CYS A 117 -19.66 11.93 2.40
CA CYS A 117 -19.47 11.53 3.80
C CYS A 117 -19.42 10.01 3.99
N ASN A 118 -19.93 9.24 3.02
CA ASN A 118 -19.93 7.78 3.07
C ASN A 118 -18.81 7.18 2.21
N ASP A 119 -18.64 7.67 0.97
CA ASP A 119 -17.59 7.23 0.06
C ASP A 119 -17.05 8.41 -0.75
N PHE A 120 -16.03 9.06 -0.19
CA PHE A 120 -15.36 10.17 -0.84
C PHE A 120 -14.63 9.76 -2.12
N PHE A 121 -14.21 8.50 -2.23
CA PHE A 121 -13.52 8.01 -3.44
C PHE A 121 -14.52 7.91 -4.60
N GLN A 122 -15.70 7.32 -4.37
CA GLN A 122 -16.75 7.30 -5.39
C GLN A 122 -17.19 8.71 -5.77
N TYR A 123 -17.41 9.60 -4.79
CA TYR A 123 -17.77 10.99 -5.07
C TYR A 123 -16.71 11.73 -5.91
N ALA A 124 -15.42 11.57 -5.58
CA ALA A 124 -14.33 12.29 -6.25
C ALA A 124 -13.94 11.69 -7.61
N CYS A 125 -14.00 10.36 -7.75
CA CYS A 125 -13.39 9.62 -8.86
C CYS A 125 -14.37 8.71 -9.63
N GLY A 126 -15.62 8.58 -9.18
CA GLY A 126 -16.58 7.59 -9.72
C GLY A 126 -16.81 7.71 -11.22
N THR A 127 -16.96 8.93 -11.73
CA THR A 127 -17.09 9.16 -13.18
C THR A 127 -15.79 8.86 -13.90
N TRP A 128 -14.64 9.26 -13.34
CA TRP A 128 -13.33 9.00 -13.95
C TRP A 128 -13.11 7.50 -14.17
N ASN A 129 -13.36 6.68 -13.14
CA ASN A 129 -13.21 5.22 -13.19
C ASN A 129 -14.12 4.56 -14.24
N ARG A 130 -15.33 5.10 -14.44
CA ARG A 130 -16.27 4.58 -15.44
C ARG A 130 -15.83 4.86 -16.88
N VAL A 131 -15.21 6.02 -17.11
CA VAL A 131 -14.79 6.47 -18.44
C VAL A 131 -13.40 5.95 -18.81
N HIS A 132 -12.50 5.78 -17.84
CA HIS A 132 -11.14 5.30 -18.05
C HIS A 132 -11.06 3.80 -17.80
N GLN A 133 -11.46 3.02 -18.79
CA GLN A 133 -11.27 1.57 -18.77
C GLN A 133 -9.79 1.23 -18.93
N ILE A 134 -9.35 0.16 -18.26
CA ILE A 134 -7.96 -0.32 -18.35
C ILE A 134 -7.72 -0.82 -19.78
N PRO A 135 -6.75 -0.23 -20.52
CA PRO A 135 -6.38 -0.69 -21.86
C PRO A 135 -5.80 -2.12 -21.85
N GLU A 136 -5.82 -2.80 -23.01
CA GLU A 136 -5.34 -4.19 -23.11
C GLU A 136 -3.85 -4.38 -22.82
N ASP A 137 -3.05 -3.32 -22.98
CA ASP A 137 -1.61 -3.30 -22.73
C ASP A 137 -1.25 -2.94 -21.28
N LYS A 138 -2.24 -2.74 -20.40
CA LYS A 138 -2.03 -2.31 -19.01
C LYS A 138 -2.75 -3.19 -18.00
N SER A 139 -2.18 -3.28 -16.80
CA SER A 139 -2.80 -3.99 -15.66
C SER A 139 -3.63 -3.08 -14.75
N SER A 140 -3.44 -1.77 -14.84
CA SER A 140 -4.17 -0.73 -14.12
C SER A 140 -4.30 0.52 -14.98
N ILE A 141 -5.12 1.48 -14.52
CA ILE A 141 -5.10 2.84 -15.04
C ILE A 141 -5.38 3.81 -13.90
N ASN A 142 -4.59 4.88 -13.83
CA ASN A 142 -4.78 5.99 -12.91
C ASN A 142 -4.27 7.29 -13.56
N THR A 143 -4.42 8.41 -12.87
CA THR A 143 -3.99 9.72 -13.38
C THR A 143 -2.48 9.83 -13.60
N PHE A 144 -1.65 9.14 -12.82
CA PHE A 144 -0.19 9.11 -13.03
C PHE A 144 0.17 8.37 -14.31
N GLU A 145 -0.51 7.28 -14.62
CA GLU A 145 -0.30 6.54 -15.85
C GLU A 145 -0.72 7.34 -17.08
N VAL A 146 -1.86 8.03 -17.03
CA VAL A 146 -2.30 8.93 -18.12
C VAL A 146 -1.26 10.03 -18.37
N LEU A 147 -0.70 10.60 -17.30
CA LEU A 147 0.36 11.59 -17.42
C LEU A 147 1.66 10.98 -17.98
N ALA A 148 2.02 9.77 -17.54
CA ALA A 148 3.19 9.06 -18.03
C ALA A 148 3.08 8.79 -19.53
N ASP A 149 1.92 8.39 -20.04
CA ASP A 149 1.68 8.17 -21.48
C ASP A 149 1.87 9.45 -22.30
N GLN A 150 1.41 10.60 -21.77
CA GLN A 150 1.61 11.89 -22.42
C GLN A 150 3.10 12.26 -22.49
N VAL A 151 3.84 12.04 -21.40
CA VAL A 151 5.29 12.27 -21.35
C VAL A 151 6.03 11.32 -22.30
N GLN A 152 5.66 10.03 -22.32
CA GLN A 152 6.22 9.05 -23.24
C GLN A 152 5.96 9.41 -24.70
N SER A 153 4.76 9.93 -25.02
CA SER A 153 4.43 10.41 -26.37
C SER A 153 5.31 11.59 -26.80
N ILE A 154 5.54 12.55 -25.89
CA ILE A 154 6.45 13.67 -26.15
C ILE A 154 7.88 13.16 -26.33
N LEU A 155 8.35 12.27 -25.45
CA LEU A 155 9.69 11.69 -25.53
C LEU A 155 9.89 10.91 -26.84
N ARG A 156 8.89 10.12 -27.25
CA ARG A 156 8.89 9.42 -28.54
C ARG A 156 9.09 10.39 -29.70
N ASN A 157 8.31 11.46 -29.76
CA ASN A 157 8.43 12.46 -30.82
C ASN A 157 9.85 13.05 -30.87
N LEU A 158 10.44 13.37 -29.72
CA LEU A 158 11.81 13.90 -29.64
C LEU A 158 12.87 12.88 -30.09
N LEU A 159 12.69 11.59 -29.78
CA LEU A 159 13.64 10.54 -30.13
C LEU A 159 13.53 10.08 -31.59
N GLU A 160 12.36 10.25 -32.21
CA GLU A 160 12.12 9.93 -33.63
C GLU A 160 12.61 11.02 -34.60
N GLU A 161 12.89 12.23 -34.10
CA GLU A 161 13.47 13.30 -34.91
C GLU A 161 14.81 12.89 -35.56
N PRO A 162 15.06 13.31 -36.81
CA PRO A 162 16.31 13.02 -37.50
C PRO A 162 17.54 13.45 -36.68
N ILE A 163 18.51 12.53 -36.56
CA ILE A 163 19.80 12.82 -35.91
C ILE A 163 20.56 13.82 -36.75
N THR A 164 20.93 14.97 -36.17
CA THR A 164 21.68 16.02 -36.86
C THR A 164 23.14 16.05 -36.41
N LYS A 165 24.03 16.54 -37.28
CA LYS A 165 25.47 16.68 -36.96
C LYS A 165 25.74 17.70 -35.83
N LYS A 166 24.77 18.53 -35.47
CA LYS A 166 24.88 19.56 -34.43
C LYS A 166 24.51 19.04 -33.03
N GLU A 167 24.00 17.82 -32.92
CA GLU A 167 23.59 17.26 -31.62
C GLU A 167 24.77 16.90 -30.73
N ILE A 168 24.64 17.19 -29.44
CA ILE A 168 25.62 16.78 -28.44
C ILE A 168 25.63 15.25 -28.29
N PRO A 169 26.79 14.65 -27.91
CA PRO A 169 26.94 13.19 -27.88
C PRO A 169 25.88 12.42 -27.06
N PRO A 170 25.41 12.89 -25.87
CA PRO A 170 24.39 12.17 -25.10
C PRO A 170 23.05 12.04 -25.84
N ILE A 171 22.58 13.11 -26.47
CA ILE A 171 21.32 13.12 -27.23
C ILE A 171 21.42 12.20 -28.45
N ARG A 172 22.55 12.28 -29.16
CA ARG A 172 22.81 11.38 -30.29
C ARG A 172 22.81 9.91 -29.87
N LYS A 173 23.43 9.58 -28.72
CA LYS A 173 23.40 8.20 -28.18
C LYS A 173 21.99 7.76 -27.82
N ALA A 174 21.19 8.61 -27.17
CA ALA A 174 19.80 8.30 -26.82
C ALA A 174 18.94 8.02 -28.06
N LYS A 175 19.04 8.85 -29.11
CA LYS A 175 18.33 8.64 -30.38
C LYS A 175 18.76 7.36 -31.10
N LEU A 176 20.07 7.08 -31.14
CA LEU A 176 20.59 5.83 -31.72
C LEU A 176 20.11 4.59 -30.96
N PHE A 177 20.12 4.65 -29.62
CA PHE A 177 19.63 3.58 -28.77
C PHE A 177 18.14 3.32 -28.98
N TYR A 178 17.34 4.38 -29.02
CA TYR A 178 15.92 4.29 -29.36
C TYR A 178 15.72 3.62 -30.74
N LYS A 179 16.45 4.08 -31.76
CA LYS A 179 16.38 3.51 -33.10
C LYS A 179 16.75 2.02 -33.14
N SER A 180 17.76 1.58 -32.38
CA SER A 180 18.10 0.15 -32.28
C SER A 180 17.02 -0.67 -31.60
N CYS A 181 16.32 -0.11 -30.62
CA CYS A 181 15.22 -0.78 -29.93
C CYS A 181 13.99 -0.94 -30.86
N MET A 182 13.72 0.07 -31.69
CA MET A 182 12.55 0.08 -32.58
C MET A 182 12.74 -0.75 -33.87
N ASP A 183 13.97 -1.16 -34.22
CA ASP A 183 14.25 -2.01 -35.40
C ASP A 183 13.92 -3.49 -35.11
N THR A 184 12.62 -3.78 -35.01
CA THR A 184 12.13 -5.14 -34.70
C THR A 184 12.48 -6.17 -35.77
N ASP A 185 12.66 -5.75 -37.03
CA ASP A 185 13.08 -6.64 -38.11
C ASP A 185 14.52 -7.09 -37.92
N GLN A 186 15.43 -6.19 -37.52
CA GLN A 186 16.79 -6.57 -37.15
C GLN A 186 16.80 -7.50 -35.94
N ILE A 187 16.03 -7.18 -34.89
CA ILE A 187 15.92 -8.02 -33.69
C ILE A 187 15.46 -9.44 -34.06
N LYS A 188 14.43 -9.56 -34.90
CA LYS A 188 13.93 -10.87 -35.39
C LYS A 188 14.96 -11.63 -36.23
N ARG A 189 15.71 -10.94 -37.07
CA ARG A 189 16.78 -11.56 -37.89
C ARG A 189 17.93 -12.09 -37.03
N ILE A 190 18.30 -11.38 -35.98
CA ILE A 190 19.36 -11.79 -35.05
C ILE A 190 18.90 -12.97 -34.18
N GLY A 191 17.63 -12.98 -33.76
CA GLY A 191 17.05 -14.04 -32.94
C GLY A 191 17.68 -14.12 -31.55
N ASP A 192 17.85 -15.33 -31.04
CA ASP A 192 18.34 -15.59 -29.68
C ASP A 192 19.88 -15.69 -29.59
N PHE A 193 20.59 -15.47 -30.70
CA PHE A 193 22.04 -15.60 -30.79
C PHE A 193 22.82 -14.81 -29.72
N PRO A 194 22.50 -13.53 -29.42
CA PRO A 194 23.21 -12.77 -28.38
C PRO A 194 23.08 -13.42 -27.01
N VAL A 195 21.88 -13.89 -26.65
CA VAL A 195 21.63 -14.53 -25.36
C VAL A 195 22.37 -15.87 -25.26
N ARG A 196 22.45 -16.65 -26.35
CA ARG A 196 23.23 -17.91 -26.37
C ARG A 196 24.70 -17.68 -26.08
N ILE A 197 25.32 -16.67 -26.71
CA ILE A 197 26.72 -16.31 -26.43
C ILE A 197 26.91 -15.97 -24.96
N LEU A 198 26.02 -15.13 -24.41
CA LEU A 198 26.09 -14.73 -23.00
C LEU A 198 25.98 -15.94 -22.07
N LEU A 199 25.02 -16.83 -22.33
CA LEU A 199 24.87 -18.05 -21.54
C LEU A 199 26.15 -18.90 -21.60
N ASP A 200 26.73 -19.09 -22.78
CA ASP A 200 27.96 -19.87 -22.93
C ASP A 200 29.17 -19.26 -22.19
N GLN A 201 29.26 -17.92 -22.12
CA GLN A 201 30.28 -17.23 -21.31
C GLN A 201 30.19 -17.56 -19.81
N PHE A 202 29.00 -17.91 -19.33
CA PHE A 202 28.72 -18.26 -17.93
C PHE A 202 28.65 -19.76 -17.64
N GLY A 203 29.06 -20.61 -18.59
CA GLY A 203 28.99 -22.07 -18.46
C GLY A 203 27.72 -22.70 -19.00
N GLY A 204 26.83 -21.92 -19.61
CA GLY A 204 25.54 -22.36 -20.14
C GLY A 204 24.45 -22.43 -19.09
N TRP A 205 23.28 -22.88 -19.51
CA TRP A 205 22.11 -23.06 -18.65
C TRP A 205 21.71 -24.55 -18.64
N PRO A 206 21.58 -25.23 -17.48
CA PRO A 206 21.35 -26.67 -17.45
C PRO A 206 20.12 -27.14 -18.24
N VAL A 207 19.08 -26.32 -18.30
CA VAL A 207 17.83 -26.64 -19.02
C VAL A 207 18.03 -26.72 -20.54
N THR A 208 19.05 -26.04 -21.09
CA THR A 208 19.28 -25.97 -22.54
C THR A 208 20.27 -27.02 -23.05
N LYS A 209 20.95 -27.77 -22.17
CA LYS A 209 21.98 -28.76 -22.53
C LYS A 209 21.73 -30.09 -21.82
N LYS A 210 21.58 -31.18 -22.58
CA LYS A 210 21.31 -32.54 -22.04
C LYS A 210 22.39 -33.04 -21.08
N ASN A 211 23.65 -32.77 -21.39
CA ASN A 211 24.81 -33.15 -20.59
C ASN A 211 25.51 -31.89 -20.09
N TRP A 212 24.77 -31.04 -19.39
CA TRP A 212 25.36 -29.85 -18.81
C TRP A 212 26.28 -30.22 -17.65
N GLU A 213 27.46 -29.62 -17.63
CA GLU A 213 28.40 -29.69 -16.53
C GLU A 213 28.65 -28.28 -15.99
N PRO A 214 28.87 -28.14 -14.68
CA PRO A 214 29.17 -26.84 -14.10
C PRO A 214 30.44 -26.25 -14.70
N PRO A 215 30.48 -24.93 -14.94
CA PRO A 215 31.70 -24.28 -15.41
C PRO A 215 32.83 -24.46 -14.39
N ASN A 216 34.07 -24.44 -14.88
CA ASN A 216 35.27 -24.46 -14.04
C ASN A 216 35.51 -23.11 -13.35
N MET A 217 34.53 -22.66 -12.57
CA MET A 217 34.53 -21.44 -11.79
C MET A 217 33.68 -21.65 -10.55
N SER A 218 34.05 -20.99 -9.45
CA SER A 218 33.25 -21.07 -8.22
C SER A 218 31.94 -20.29 -8.37
N ILE A 219 30.95 -20.64 -7.58
CA ILE A 219 29.64 -19.97 -7.59
C ILE A 219 29.75 -18.49 -7.25
N GLU A 220 30.67 -18.12 -6.35
CA GLU A 220 30.93 -16.74 -5.95
C GLU A 220 31.47 -15.91 -7.12
N VAL A 221 32.39 -16.49 -7.91
CA VAL A 221 32.91 -15.81 -9.11
C VAL A 221 31.82 -15.70 -10.17
N LEU A 222 30.98 -16.73 -10.33
CA LEU A 222 29.88 -16.71 -11.30
C LEU A 222 28.87 -15.62 -10.96
N LEU A 223 28.39 -15.60 -9.71
CA LEU A 223 27.48 -14.57 -9.22
C LEU A 223 28.11 -13.18 -9.26
N GLY A 224 29.40 -13.07 -8.91
CA GLY A 224 30.15 -11.82 -8.99
C GLY A 224 30.27 -11.28 -10.41
N LYS A 225 30.49 -12.14 -11.42
CA LYS A 225 30.52 -11.72 -12.83
C LYS A 225 29.13 -11.33 -13.33
N ILE A 226 28.09 -12.12 -13.04
CA ILE A 226 26.71 -11.77 -13.42
C ILE A 226 26.34 -10.39 -12.84
N LYS A 227 26.66 -10.17 -11.56
CA LYS A 227 26.40 -8.89 -10.92
C LYS A 227 27.27 -7.76 -11.48
N GLY A 228 28.56 -7.98 -11.71
CA GLY A 228 29.49 -6.97 -12.19
C GLY A 228 29.25 -6.55 -13.64
N ASP A 229 28.96 -7.50 -14.52
CA ASP A 229 28.83 -7.27 -15.96
C ASP A 229 27.40 -6.87 -16.34
N PHE A 230 26.37 -7.36 -15.63
CA PHE A 230 24.95 -7.16 -15.97
C PHE A 230 24.14 -6.43 -14.89
N ASN A 231 24.74 -6.12 -13.74
CA ASN A 231 24.03 -5.56 -12.58
C ASN A 231 22.90 -6.45 -12.04
N GLU A 232 22.91 -7.74 -12.36
CA GLU A 232 21.84 -8.67 -11.99
C GLU A 232 22.15 -9.38 -10.66
N GLY A 233 21.24 -9.28 -9.69
CA GLY A 233 21.31 -10.02 -8.43
C GLY A 233 20.54 -11.33 -8.54
N VAL A 234 21.18 -12.47 -8.21
CA VAL A 234 20.52 -13.79 -8.30
C VAL A 234 20.01 -14.27 -6.93
N LEU A 235 20.93 -14.45 -5.96
CA LEU A 235 20.61 -14.91 -4.61
C LEU A 235 20.46 -13.75 -3.63
N SER A 236 21.34 -12.77 -3.74
CA SER A 236 21.33 -11.54 -2.99
C SER A 236 21.61 -10.38 -3.94
N ASP A 237 20.85 -9.31 -3.77
CA ASP A 237 21.14 -8.06 -4.45
C ASP A 237 22.19 -7.27 -3.65
N GLN A 238 23.12 -6.68 -4.39
CA GLN A 238 24.30 -6.01 -3.86
C GLN A 238 24.42 -4.67 -4.57
N TRP A 239 24.53 -3.57 -3.83
CA TRP A 239 24.75 -2.26 -4.46
C TRP A 239 25.58 -1.35 -3.56
N VAL A 240 26.11 -0.29 -4.16
CA VAL A 240 26.79 0.78 -3.43
C VAL A 240 25.83 1.94 -3.30
N GLY A 241 25.52 2.31 -2.06
CA GLY A 241 24.60 3.40 -1.76
C GLY A 241 24.96 4.13 -0.47
N PRO A 242 24.28 5.24 -0.16
CA PRO A 242 24.55 6.03 1.04
C PRO A 242 24.39 5.22 2.32
N ASP A 243 25.25 5.43 3.31
CA ASP A 243 25.08 4.83 4.64
C ASP A 243 23.94 5.52 5.39
N ASP A 244 22.95 4.74 5.85
CA ASP A 244 21.81 5.22 6.64
C ASP A 244 22.24 5.95 7.92
N LYS A 245 23.43 5.62 8.47
CA LYS A 245 23.99 6.28 9.65
C LYS A 245 24.87 7.47 9.32
N ASN A 246 25.37 7.57 8.08
CA ASN A 246 26.22 8.67 7.63
C ASN A 246 26.06 8.91 6.13
N SER A 247 25.12 9.79 5.77
CA SER A 247 24.80 10.10 4.37
C SER A 247 25.93 10.75 3.55
N SER A 248 27.05 11.12 4.20
CA SER A 248 28.25 11.62 3.51
C SER A 248 29.16 10.50 2.98
N MET A 249 28.88 9.24 3.30
CA MET A 249 29.64 8.08 2.84
C MET A 249 28.74 7.08 2.12
N ASN A 250 29.35 6.30 1.22
CA ASN A 250 28.71 5.15 0.61
C ASN A 250 29.26 3.86 1.20
N ILE A 251 28.41 2.84 1.30
CA ILE A 251 28.75 1.50 1.75
C ILE A 251 28.22 0.45 0.76
N LEU A 252 28.83 -0.73 0.78
CA LEU A 252 28.25 -1.91 0.15
C LEU A 252 27.04 -2.36 0.97
N GLN A 253 25.90 -2.47 0.32
CA GLN A 253 24.65 -2.95 0.89
C GLN A 253 24.30 -4.30 0.27
N VAL A 254 23.74 -5.21 1.08
CA VAL A 254 23.33 -6.54 0.65
C VAL A 254 21.90 -6.79 1.14
N ARG A 255 21.02 -7.22 0.23
CA ARG A 255 19.62 -7.56 0.52
C ARG A 255 19.26 -8.91 -0.11
N GLN A 256 18.29 -9.60 0.47
CA GLN A 256 17.63 -10.70 -0.23
C GLN A 256 16.99 -10.20 -1.54
N ASN A 257 17.09 -11.02 -2.59
CA ASN A 257 16.39 -10.75 -3.85
C ASN A 257 14.89 -11.04 -3.72
#